data_AF-A0A2T2U2T0-F1
#
_entry.id   AF-A0A2T2U2T0-F1
#
_cell.length_a   1.000
_cell.length_b   1.000
_cell.length_c   1.000
_cell.angle_alpha   90.00
_cell.angle_beta   90.00
_cell.angle_gamma   90.00
#
_symmetry.space_group_name_H-M   'P 1'
#
loop_
_entity.id
_entity.type
_entity.pdbx_description
1 polymer ?
#
loop_
_entity_poly.entity_id
_entity_poly.type
_entity_poly.pdbx_seq_one_letter_code
_entity_poly.pdbx_strand_id
1 'polypeptide(L)' 'MYRSASVLLFASILFLADVSWAPAQDRTQETREVASFTEVALSMPGTLHLRQGTPRSVDVKAPADVLKHVETTVEN' A
#
# COMPACT_ATOMS: atom_id res chain seq x y z
N MET A 1 -8.24 44.36 -24.52
CA MET A 1 -8.95 43.07 -24.47
C MET A 1 -8.07 41.85 -24.13
N TYR A 2 -6.74 41.88 -24.29
CA TYR A 2 -5.89 40.70 -24.01
C TYR A 2 -5.54 40.46 -22.52
N ARG A 3 -5.55 41.49 -21.66
CA ARG A 3 -5.26 41.34 -20.22
C ARG A 3 -6.32 40.51 -19.48
N SER A 4 -7.59 40.63 -19.89
CA SER A 4 -8.70 39.89 -19.28
C SER A 4 -8.71 38.41 -19.69
N ALA A 5 -8.28 38.11 -20.93
CA ALA A 5 -8.22 36.74 -21.45
C ALA A 5 -7.13 35.89 -20.76
N SER A 6 -5.96 36.46 -20.47
CA SER A 6 -4.92 35.76 -19.70
C SER A 6 -5.33 35.47 -18.25
N VAL A 7 -6.07 36.38 -17.61
CA VAL A 7 -6.56 36.18 -16.24
C VAL A 7 -7.61 35.06 -16.20
N LEU A 8 -8.49 34.99 -17.21
CA LEU A 8 -9.48 33.93 -17.32
C LEU A 8 -8.84 32.56 -17.61
N LEU A 9 -7.77 32.52 -18.39
CA LEU A 9 -7.03 31.28 -18.69
C LEU A 9 -6.20 30.79 -17.49
N PHE A 10 -5.67 31.72 -16.67
CA PHE A 10 -5.04 31.37 -15.40
C PHE A 10 -6.06 30.86 -14.37
N ALA A 11 -7.25 31.49 -14.30
CA ALA A 11 -8.30 31.08 -13.39
C ALA A 11 -8.86 29.69 -13.73
N SER A 12 -9.00 29.34 -15.01
CA SER A 12 -9.43 28.00 -15.40
C SER A 12 -8.40 26.91 -15.07
N ILE A 13 -7.09 27.20 -15.19
CA ILE A 13 -6.03 26.26 -14.77
C ILE A 13 -6.06 26.02 -13.25
N LEU A 14 -6.38 27.05 -12.46
CA LEU A 14 -6.52 26.92 -11.00
C LEU A 14 -7.75 26.07 -10.60
N PHE A 15 -8.84 26.08 -11.36
CA PHE A 15 -10.02 25.25 -11.11
C PHE A 15 -9.85 23.78 -11.50
N LEU A 16 -8.84 23.43 -12.32
CA LEU A 16 -8.50 22.03 -12.62
C LEU A 16 -7.50 21.43 -11.63
N ALA A 17 -6.98 22.22 -10.68
CA ALA A 17 -6.00 21.77 -9.70
C ALA A 17 -6.60 21.01 -8.50
N ASP A 18 -7.92 20.82 -8.46
CA ASP A 18 -8.60 19.85 -7.58
C ASP A 18 -8.32 18.40 -8.01
N VAL A 19 -7.07 18.09 -8.36
CA VAL A 19 -6.56 16.74 -8.35
C VAL A 19 -6.61 16.31 -6.90
N SER A 20 -7.72 15.69 -6.53
CA SER A 20 -7.86 14.96 -5.29
C SER A 20 -6.62 14.07 -5.17
N TRP A 21 -5.70 14.45 -4.28
CA TRP A 21 -4.68 13.53 -3.80
C TRP A 21 -5.46 12.39 -3.15
N ALA A 22 -5.70 11.35 -3.93
CA ALA A 22 -6.14 10.09 -3.39
C ALA A 22 -5.13 9.78 -2.30
N PRO A 23 -5.54 9.57 -1.03
CA PRO A 23 -4.60 9.15 -0.02
C PRO A 23 -3.99 7.87 -0.59
N ALA A 24 -2.69 7.91 -0.89
CA ALA A 24 -1.92 6.69 -1.05
C ALA A 24 -2.18 5.95 0.26
N GLN A 25 -3.10 4.98 0.22
CA GLN A 25 -3.62 4.31 1.41
C GLN A 25 -2.41 4.01 2.28
N ASP A 26 -2.37 4.57 3.48
CA ASP A 26 -1.20 4.55 4.35
C ASP A 26 -0.92 3.09 4.72
N ARG A 27 -0.11 2.44 3.87
CA ARG A 27 0.18 1.01 3.94
C ARG A 27 1.48 0.88 4.69
N THR A 28 1.35 0.56 5.96
CA THR A 28 2.47 0.23 6.84
C THR A 28 3.01 -1.15 6.48
N GLN A 29 4.29 -1.38 6.75
CA GLN A 29 4.94 -2.67 6.59
C GLN A 29 5.36 -3.22 7.96
N GLU A 30 5.02 -4.48 8.22
CA GLU A 30 5.47 -5.24 9.39
C GLU A 30 6.29 -6.44 8.92
N THR A 31 7.49 -6.58 9.44
CA THR A 31 8.34 -7.77 9.25
C THR A 31 8.23 -8.66 10.48
N ARG A 32 7.93 -9.94 10.25
CA ARG A 32 7.77 -10.97 11.30
C ARG A 32 8.78 -12.09 11.07
N GLU A 33 9.58 -12.38 12.09
CA GLU A 33 10.43 -13.56 12.09
C GLU A 33 9.58 -14.81 12.37
N VAL A 34 9.81 -15.87 11.60
CA VAL A 34 9.01 -17.11 11.67
C VAL A 34 9.91 -18.34 11.70
N ALA A 35 9.37 -19.45 12.19
CA ALA A 35 10.04 -20.75 12.20
C ALA A 35 10.29 -21.29 10.77
N SER A 36 10.95 -22.45 10.67
CA SER A 36 11.12 -23.14 9.39
C SER A 36 9.78 -23.61 8.85
N PHE A 37 9.51 -23.36 7.57
CA PHE A 37 8.34 -23.88 6.87
C PHE A 37 8.73 -24.27 5.44
N THR A 38 7.95 -25.19 4.86
CA THR A 38 8.08 -25.61 3.45
C THR A 38 6.81 -25.38 2.64
N GLU A 39 5.71 -25.03 3.31
CA GLU A 39 4.41 -24.80 2.72
C GLU A 39 3.88 -23.43 3.16
N VAL A 40 3.09 -22.80 2.29
CA VAL A 40 2.47 -21.50 2.55
C VAL A 40 1.01 -21.55 2.12
N ALA A 41 0.11 -21.21 3.03
CA ALA A 41 -1.30 -21.01 2.77
C ALA A 41 -1.69 -19.56 3.00
N LEU A 42 -2.50 -18.99 2.11
CA LEU A 42 -3.04 -17.65 2.24
C LEU A 42 -4.57 -17.71 2.24
N SER A 43 -5.18 -17.36 3.37
CA SER A 43 -6.64 -17.45 3.58
C SER A 43 -7.35 -16.09 3.47
N MET A 44 -6.72 -15.11 2.81
CA MET A 44 -7.27 -13.77 2.61
C MET A 44 -6.95 -13.24 1.20
N PRO A 45 -7.79 -12.36 0.62
CA PRO A 45 -7.49 -11.73 -0.65
C PRO A 45 -6.20 -10.90 -0.57
N GLY A 46 -5.30 -11.08 -1.53
CA GLY A 46 -4.05 -10.33 -1.56
C GLY A 46 -3.07 -10.83 -2.61
N THR A 47 -1.90 -10.22 -2.62
CA THR A 47 -0.78 -10.61 -3.48
C THR A 47 0.31 -11.23 -2.63
N LEU A 48 0.66 -12.48 -2.90
CA LEU A 48 1.75 -13.19 -2.25
C LEU A 48 3.03 -13.11 -3.09
N HIS A 49 4.10 -12.59 -2.51
CA HIS A 49 5.44 -12.58 -3.11
C HIS A 49 6.34 -13.57 -2.37
N LEU A 50 6.76 -14.64 -3.04
CA LEU A 50 7.65 -15.66 -2.46
C LEU A 50 9.09 -15.43 -2.90
N ARG A 51 10.00 -15.45 -1.92
CA ARG A 51 11.45 -15.41 -2.12
C ARG A 51 12.07 -16.53 -1.31
N GLN A 52 12.84 -17.40 -1.97
CA GLN A 52 13.59 -18.46 -1.30
C GLN A 52 15.00 -17.96 -0.96
N GLY A 53 15.39 -18.10 0.31
CA GLY A 53 16.69 -17.64 0.79
C GLY A 53 16.77 -17.61 2.32
N THR A 54 17.78 -16.92 2.84
CA THR A 54 17.98 -16.68 4.28
C THR A 54 18.07 -15.18 4.54
N PRO A 55 17.42 -14.63 5.59
CA PRO A 55 16.65 -15.30 6.65
C PRO A 55 15.18 -15.57 6.30
N ARG A 56 14.51 -16.41 7.10
CA ARG A 56 13.06 -16.68 6.98
C ARG A 56 12.28 -15.57 7.64
N SER A 57 11.51 -14.85 6.85
CA SER A 57 10.71 -13.72 7.31
C SER A 57 9.43 -13.61 6.51
N VAL A 58 8.40 -13.04 7.15
CA VAL A 58 7.14 -12.67 6.50
C VAL A 58 7.01 -11.16 6.58
N ASP A 59 6.97 -10.52 5.40
CA ASP A 59 6.71 -9.09 5.26
C ASP A 59 5.24 -8.88 4.90
N VAL A 60 4.48 -8.20 5.75
CA VAL A 60 3.07 -7.88 5.52
C VAL A 60 2.92 -6.39 5.30
N LYS A 61 2.32 -5.99 4.18
CA LYS A 61 2.05 -4.58 3.85
C LYS A 61 0.56 -4.34 3.70
N ALA A 62 -0.02 -3.60 4.64
CA ALA A 62 -1.45 -3.30 4.68
C ALA A 62 -1.71 -2.02 5.50
N PRO A 63 -2.93 -1.45 5.45
CA PRO A 63 -3.34 -0.41 6.39
C PRO A 63 -3.15 -0.85 7.86
N ALA A 64 -2.79 0.09 8.73
CA ALA A 64 -2.43 -0.20 10.13
C ALA A 64 -3.58 -0.84 10.94
N ASP A 65 -4.83 -0.53 10.61
CA ASP A 65 -6.01 -1.17 11.18
C ASP A 65 -6.17 -2.62 10.72
N VAL A 66 -5.87 -2.92 9.45
CA VAL A 66 -5.91 -4.28 8.91
C VAL A 66 -4.80 -5.15 9.50
N LEU A 67 -3.58 -4.61 9.67
CA LEU A 67 -2.43 -5.35 10.21
C LEU A 67 -2.71 -5.97 11.59
N LYS A 68 -3.51 -5.29 12.42
CA LYS A 68 -3.93 -5.79 13.76
C LYS A 68 -4.76 -7.06 13.71
N HIS A 69 -5.36 -7.36 12.55
CA HIS A 69 -6.18 -8.54 12.32
C HIS A 69 -5.48 -9.61 11.50
N VAL A 70 -4.26 -9.35 11.01
CA VAL A 70 -3.47 -10.34 10.26
C VAL A 70 -2.73 -11.25 11.24
N GLU A 71 -3.09 -12.52 11.24
CA GLU A 71 -2.40 -13.56 11.98
C GLU A 71 -1.35 -14.27 11.10
N THR A 72 -0.26 -14.72 11.73
CA THR A 72 0.80 -15.48 11.05
C THR A 72 1.24 -16.60 11.96
N THR A 73 0.93 -17.84 11.57
CA THR A 73 1.30 -19.05 12.32
C THR A 73 2.15 -19.97 11.46
N VAL A 74 2.97 -20.78 12.12
CA VAL A 74 3.66 -21.92 11.51
C VAL A 74 3.28 -23.13 12.35
N GLU A 75 2.58 -24.08 11.73
CA GLU A 75 2.06 -25.30 12.34
C GLU A 75 2.65 -26.52 11.62
N ASN A 76 2.75 -27.66 12.31
CA ASN A 76 3.30 -28.92 11.79
C ASN A 76 2.20 -29.90 11.39
#